data_AF-A0A953DUH1-F1
#
_entry.id   AF-A0A953DUH1-F1
#
_cell.length_a   1.000
_cell.length_b   1.000
_cell.length_c   1.000
_cell.angle_alpha   90.00
_cell.angle_beta   90.00
_cell.angle_gamma   90.00
#
_symmetry.space_group_name_H-M   'P 1'
#
loop_
_entity.id
_entity.type
_entity.pdbx_description
1 polymer ?
#
loop_
_entity_poly.entity_id
_entity_poly.type
_entity_poly.pdbx_seq_one_letter_code
_entity_poly.pdbx_strand_id
1 'polypeptide(L)'
;MTAIRKFHFDVSFDAGQDEPEEAAPPPPPERRFSEEELAAERTRAFAEGRAAGQTEARASIDNACAQALPALSEQAGQLVDAQKEADARNARAAVATAVAVVRKLFPELARRNGLVEVEGVLARCLETMRPEPRIVVRLHDSLLDPLRERLDVVAAGAGFEGRIVI
;
A
#
# COMPACT_ATOMS: atom_id res chain seq x y z
N MET A 1 77.37 -76.78 30.49
CA MET A 1 76.11 -77.52 30.70
C MET A 1 75.24 -76.74 31.66
N THR A 2 74.08 -76.29 31.18
CA THR A 2 73.13 -75.45 31.89
C THR A 2 72.57 -76.18 33.12
N ALA A 3 72.81 -75.65 34.31
CA ALA A 3 72.21 -76.17 35.53
C ALA A 3 70.80 -75.58 35.69
N ILE A 4 69.80 -76.46 35.62
CA ILE A 4 68.39 -76.14 35.85
C ILE A 4 68.22 -75.77 37.33
N ARG A 5 67.86 -74.51 37.59
CA ARG A 5 67.63 -74.00 38.95
C ARG A 5 66.15 -74.19 39.31
N LYS A 6 65.90 -74.92 40.40
CA LYS A 6 64.54 -75.13 40.95
C LYS A 6 63.98 -73.82 41.50
N PHE A 7 62.70 -73.56 41.22
CA PHE A 7 61.97 -72.42 41.77
C PHE A 7 61.77 -72.61 43.27
N HIS A 8 62.53 -71.87 44.07
CA HIS A 8 62.25 -71.64 45.48
C HIS A 8 61.35 -70.40 45.53
N PHE A 9 60.12 -70.55 46.04
CA PHE A 9 59.12 -69.49 46.18
C PHE A 9 59.52 -68.46 47.27
N ASP A 10 60.74 -67.93 47.18
CA ASP A 10 61.34 -66.95 48.10
C ASP A 10 61.01 -65.50 47.71
N VAL A 11 60.12 -65.29 46.74
CA VAL A 11 59.61 -63.95 46.41
C VAL A 11 58.39 -63.68 47.28
N SER A 12 58.61 -62.96 48.38
CA SER A 12 57.54 -62.35 49.16
C SER A 12 56.94 -61.19 48.36
N PHE A 13 55.63 -61.24 48.11
CA PHE A 13 54.86 -60.13 47.53
C PHE A 13 54.50 -59.04 48.55
N ASP A 14 54.93 -59.22 49.82
CA ASP A 14 54.73 -58.27 50.92
C ASP A 14 55.87 -57.24 51.03
N ALA A 15 56.98 -57.46 50.32
CA ALA A 15 58.02 -56.45 50.11
C ALA A 15 57.67 -55.71 48.82
N GLY A 16 57.14 -54.50 48.96
CA GLY A 16 56.85 -53.61 47.83
C GLY A 16 58.03 -53.60 46.88
N GLN A 17 57.79 -54.05 45.64
CA GLN A 17 58.72 -53.81 44.55
C GLN A 17 58.78 -52.30 44.38
N ASP A 18 59.84 -51.68 44.90
CA ASP A 18 60.26 -50.34 44.49
C ASP A 18 60.70 -50.45 43.02
N GLU A 19 59.72 -50.50 42.11
CA GLU A 19 59.95 -50.07 40.74
C GLU A 19 60.53 -48.65 40.84
N PRO A 20 61.67 -48.34 40.20
CA PRO A 20 62.14 -46.97 40.17
C PRO A 20 61.04 -46.12 39.56
N GLU A 21 60.42 -45.30 40.40
CA GLU A 21 59.42 -44.31 40.02
C GLU A 21 60.07 -43.45 38.93
N GLU A 22 59.76 -43.74 37.67
CA GLU A 22 60.24 -42.98 36.54
C GLU A 22 59.64 -41.58 36.72
N ALA A 23 60.49 -40.67 37.22
CA ALA A 23 60.08 -39.34 37.62
C ALA A 23 59.25 -38.73 36.49
N ALA A 24 57.96 -38.51 36.75
CA ALA A 24 57.05 -37.93 35.78
C ALA A 24 57.73 -36.68 35.19
N PRO A 25 57.77 -36.53 33.85
CA PRO A 25 58.41 -35.38 33.24
C PRO A 25 57.83 -34.11 33.86
N PRO A 26 58.67 -33.13 34.21
CA PRO A 26 58.22 -31.93 34.89
C PRO A 26 57.05 -31.32 34.10
N PRO A 27 55.97 -30.90 34.79
CA PRO A 27 54.83 -30.32 34.10
C PRO A 27 55.31 -29.19 33.18
N PRO A 28 54.83 -29.14 31.93
CA PRO A 28 55.29 -28.15 30.96
C PRO A 28 55.16 -26.75 31.59
N PRO A 29 56.17 -25.88 31.40
CA PRO A 29 56.17 -24.58 32.05
C PRO A 29 54.89 -23.83 31.72
N GLU A 30 54.24 -23.30 32.75
CA GLU A 30 53.05 -22.47 32.57
C GLU A 30 53.35 -21.33 31.59
N ARG A 31 52.47 -21.12 30.61
CA ARG A 31 52.64 -20.06 29.63
C ARG A 31 52.59 -18.71 30.36
N ARG A 32 53.74 -18.05 30.49
CA ARG A 32 53.85 -16.71 31.06
C ARG A 32 53.80 -15.70 29.93
N PHE A 33 52.80 -14.83 29.95
CA PHE A 33 52.69 -13.69 29.04
C PHE A 33 53.30 -12.46 29.69
N SER A 34 53.94 -11.60 28.90
CA SER A 34 54.37 -10.29 29.40
C SER A 34 53.17 -9.34 29.54
N GLU A 35 53.28 -8.33 30.40
CA GLU A 35 52.24 -7.31 30.55
C GLU A 35 52.02 -6.52 29.24
N GLU A 36 53.08 -6.30 28.47
CA GLU A 36 53.02 -5.62 27.17
C GLU A 36 52.26 -6.45 26.13
N GLU A 37 52.50 -7.77 26.06
CA GLU A 37 51.74 -8.68 25.19
C GLU A 37 50.25 -8.69 25.54
N LEU A 38 49.92 -8.75 26.84
CA LEU A 38 48.53 -8.69 27.31
C LEU A 38 47.86 -7.35 26.99
N ALA A 39 48.59 -6.24 27.10
CA ALA A 39 48.06 -4.91 26.78
C ALA A 39 47.81 -4.73 25.27
N ALA A 40 48.74 -5.21 24.43
CA ALA A 40 48.60 -5.20 22.98
C ALA A 40 47.40 -6.04 22.53
N GLU A 41 47.25 -7.24 23.07
CA GLU A 41 46.13 -8.13 22.79
C GLU A 41 44.79 -7.55 23.24
N ARG A 42 44.72 -6.93 24.43
CA ARG A 42 43.51 -6.21 24.89
C ARG A 42 43.11 -5.10 23.94
N THR A 43 44.09 -4.33 23.45
CA THR A 43 43.83 -3.23 22.51
C THR A 43 43.31 -3.76 21.19
N ARG A 44 43.92 -4.84 20.67
CA ARG A 44 43.47 -5.50 19.44
C ARG A 44 42.05 -6.06 19.59
N ALA A 45 41.80 -6.84 20.63
CA ALA A 45 40.48 -7.42 20.91
C ALA A 45 39.40 -6.35 21.08
N PHE A 46 39.72 -5.23 21.73
CA PHE A 46 38.78 -4.11 21.88
C PHE A 46 38.49 -3.42 20.54
N ALA A 47 39.52 -3.22 19.69
CA ALA A 47 39.34 -2.66 18.35
C ALA A 47 38.49 -3.58 17.45
N GLU A 48 38.77 -4.88 17.47
CA GLU A 48 38.01 -5.92 16.75
C GLU A 48 36.55 -5.97 17.24
N GLY A 49 36.33 -5.99 18.56
CA GLY A 49 34.99 -5.98 19.14
C GLY A 49 34.21 -4.72 18.80
N ARG A 50 34.85 -3.56 18.80
CA ARG A 50 34.24 -2.30 18.36
C ARG A 50 33.86 -2.36 16.87
N ALA A 51 34.75 -2.87 16.01
CA ALA A 51 34.46 -3.02 14.58
C ALA A 51 33.31 -4.00 14.32
N ALA A 52 33.29 -5.14 15.01
CA ALA A 52 32.21 -6.12 14.93
C ALA A 52 30.86 -5.51 15.37
N GLY A 53 30.84 -4.81 16.52
CA GLY A 53 29.64 -4.15 17.01
C GLY A 53 29.13 -3.04 16.07
N GLN A 54 30.04 -2.30 15.42
CA GLN A 54 29.64 -1.32 14.39
C GLN A 54 28.99 -1.99 13.18
N THR A 55 29.54 -3.11 12.71
CA THR A 55 28.95 -3.88 11.60
C THR A 55 27.59 -4.46 11.96
N GLU A 56 27.46 -5.06 13.16
CA GLU A 56 26.19 -5.62 13.62
C GLU A 56 25.10 -4.54 13.78
N ALA A 57 25.44 -3.39 14.38
CA ALA A 57 24.53 -2.26 14.50
C ALA A 57 24.06 -1.77 13.12
N ARG A 58 24.97 -1.70 12.14
CA ARG A 58 24.65 -1.27 10.77
C ARG A 58 23.73 -2.27 10.07
N ALA A 59 24.02 -3.56 10.18
CA ALA A 59 23.16 -4.62 9.65
C ALA A 59 21.77 -4.62 10.29
N SER A 60 21.68 -4.35 11.60
CA SER A 60 20.39 -4.22 12.30
C SER A 60 19.57 -3.04 11.78
N ILE A 61 20.21 -1.89 11.54
CA ILE A 61 19.55 -0.71 10.98
C ILE A 61 19.08 -1.00 9.55
N ASP A 62 19.94 -1.60 8.73
CA ASP A 62 19.61 -1.94 7.34
C ASP A 62 18.42 -2.90 7.28
N ASN A 63 18.38 -3.91 8.16
CA ASN A 63 17.25 -4.84 8.25
C ASN A 63 15.96 -4.14 8.72
N ALA A 64 16.05 -3.25 9.72
CA ALA A 64 14.90 -2.46 10.16
C ALA A 64 14.35 -1.57 9.04
N CYS A 65 15.22 -0.92 8.26
CA CYS A 65 14.85 -0.16 7.07
C CYS A 65 14.22 -1.05 5.99
N ALA A 66 14.80 -2.22 5.73
CA ALA A 66 14.30 -3.18 4.74
C ALA A 66 12.90 -3.71 5.10
N GLN A 67 12.54 -3.74 6.37
CA GLN A 67 11.19 -4.10 6.83
C GLN A 67 10.23 -2.92 6.82
N ALA A 68 10.69 -1.73 7.21
CA ALA A 68 9.86 -0.54 7.30
C ALA A 68 9.44 0.01 5.92
N LEU A 69 10.35 0.02 4.94
CA LEU A 69 10.08 0.60 3.63
C LEU A 69 8.94 -0.11 2.86
N PRO A 70 8.90 -1.46 2.77
CA PRO A 70 7.77 -2.16 2.17
C PRO A 70 6.45 -1.91 2.90
N ALA A 71 6.46 -1.90 4.23
CA ALA A 71 5.26 -1.64 5.03
C ALA A 71 4.71 -0.23 4.78
N LEU A 72 5.58 0.77 4.67
CA LEU A 72 5.18 2.14 4.30
C LEU A 72 4.62 2.21 2.87
N SER A 73 5.24 1.50 1.92
CA SER A 73 4.75 1.44 0.54
C SER A 73 3.36 0.79 0.47
N GLU A 74 3.11 -0.25 1.24
CA GLU A 74 1.81 -0.91 1.31
C GLU A 74 0.75 0.02 1.90
N GLN A 75 1.05 0.67 3.04
CA GLN A 75 0.15 1.63 3.67
C GLN A 75 -0.15 2.83 2.77
N ALA A 76 0.86 3.33 2.04
CA ALA A 76 0.66 4.38 1.05
C ALA A 76 -0.26 3.93 -0.09
N GLY A 77 -0.12 2.69 -0.57
CA GLY A 77 -1.02 2.10 -1.55
C GLY A 77 -2.47 2.02 -1.04
N GLN A 78 -2.66 1.51 0.17
CA GLN A 78 -3.98 1.45 0.82
C GLN A 78 -4.62 2.84 0.97
N LEU A 79 -3.83 3.85 1.35
CA LEU A 79 -4.30 5.23 1.46
C LEU A 79 -4.76 5.80 0.11
N VAL A 80 -4.00 5.55 -0.95
CA VAL A 80 -4.35 6.00 -2.31
C VAL A 80 -5.65 5.35 -2.77
N ASP A 81 -5.85 4.06 -2.51
CA ASP A 81 -7.08 3.38 -2.92
C ASP A 81 -8.29 3.81 -2.09
N ALA A 82 -8.12 4.02 -0.78
CA ALA A 82 -9.16 4.62 0.07
C ALA A 82 -9.54 6.03 -0.40
N GLN A 83 -8.56 6.84 -0.84
CA GLN A 83 -8.81 8.17 -1.38
C GLN A 83 -9.60 8.11 -2.70
N LYS A 84 -9.23 7.24 -3.65
CA LYS A 84 -9.99 7.06 -4.89
C LYS A 84 -11.44 6.68 -4.62
N GLU A 85 -11.66 5.80 -3.65
CA GLU A 85 -13.01 5.39 -3.27
C GLU A 85 -13.81 6.55 -2.64
N ALA A 86 -13.16 7.34 -1.79
CA ALA A 86 -13.75 8.55 -1.20
C ALA A 86 -14.12 9.58 -2.28
N ASP A 87 -13.25 9.82 -3.25
CA ASP A 87 -13.52 10.72 -4.37
C ASP A 87 -14.70 10.24 -5.21
N ALA A 88 -14.76 8.95 -5.52
CA ALA A 88 -15.89 8.36 -6.24
C ALA A 88 -17.21 8.45 -5.46
N ARG A 89 -17.18 8.31 -4.12
CA ARG A 89 -18.37 8.51 -3.27
C ARG A 89 -18.78 9.99 -3.26
N ASN A 90 -17.83 10.91 -3.11
CA ASN A 90 -18.09 12.35 -3.10
C ASN A 90 -18.66 12.83 -4.42
N ALA A 91 -18.13 12.37 -5.55
CA ALA A 91 -18.67 12.69 -6.88
C ALA A 91 -20.13 12.23 -7.02
N ARG A 92 -20.44 11.00 -6.60
CA ARG A 92 -21.82 10.47 -6.60
C ARG A 92 -22.73 11.27 -5.69
N ALA A 93 -22.27 11.61 -4.48
CA ALA A 93 -23.03 12.41 -3.52
C ALA A 93 -23.30 13.83 -4.04
N ALA A 94 -22.33 14.46 -4.70
CA ALA A 94 -22.49 15.77 -5.32
C ALA A 94 -23.54 15.75 -6.43
N VAL A 95 -23.49 14.77 -7.34
CA VAL A 95 -24.50 14.60 -8.40
C VAL A 95 -25.88 14.32 -7.79
N ALA A 96 -25.97 13.42 -6.81
CA ALA A 96 -27.23 13.12 -6.13
C ALA A 96 -27.83 14.35 -5.45
N THR A 97 -26.99 15.18 -4.84
CA THR A 97 -27.40 16.43 -4.20
C THR A 97 -27.90 17.43 -5.24
N ALA A 98 -27.17 17.62 -6.34
CA ALA A 98 -27.60 18.51 -7.43
C ALA A 98 -28.95 18.06 -8.01
N VAL A 99 -29.13 16.76 -8.26
CA VAL A 99 -30.40 16.19 -8.72
C VAL A 99 -31.52 16.41 -7.69
N ALA A 100 -31.23 16.24 -6.39
CA ALA A 100 -32.21 16.47 -5.34
C ALA A 100 -32.64 17.94 -5.27
N VAL A 101 -31.69 18.88 -5.41
CA VAL A 101 -31.97 20.32 -5.50
C VAL A 101 -32.87 20.61 -6.69
N VAL A 102 -32.51 20.13 -7.89
CA VAL A 102 -33.33 20.32 -9.10
C VAL A 102 -34.72 19.73 -8.91
N ARG A 103 -34.84 18.50 -8.42
CA ARG A 103 -36.16 17.86 -8.16
C ARG A 103 -37.02 18.65 -7.19
N LYS A 104 -36.42 19.34 -6.23
CA LYS A 104 -37.15 20.16 -5.25
C LYS A 104 -37.60 21.50 -5.83
N LEU A 105 -36.80 22.11 -6.70
CA LEU A 105 -37.08 23.41 -7.30
C LEU A 105 -37.95 23.33 -8.56
N PHE A 106 -37.76 22.27 -9.36
CA PHE A 106 -38.34 22.12 -10.69
C PHE A 106 -39.87 22.18 -10.71
N PRO A 107 -40.63 21.57 -9.78
CA PRO A 107 -42.09 21.64 -9.82
C PRO A 107 -42.63 23.08 -9.75
N GLU A 108 -42.04 23.92 -8.88
CA GLU A 108 -42.47 25.31 -8.75
C GLU A 108 -41.99 26.17 -9.93
N LEU A 109 -40.78 25.92 -10.45
CA LEU A 109 -40.29 26.59 -11.65
C LEU A 109 -41.14 26.24 -12.88
N ALA A 110 -41.51 24.96 -13.04
CA ALA A 110 -42.38 24.50 -14.11
C ALA A 110 -43.79 25.10 -14.00
N ARG A 111 -44.32 25.23 -12.78
CA ARG A 111 -45.63 25.88 -12.57
C ARG A 111 -45.63 27.36 -12.98
N ARG A 112 -44.53 28.09 -12.76
CA ARG A 112 -44.43 29.52 -13.08
C ARG A 112 -44.04 29.78 -14.54
N ASN A 113 -43.08 29.03 -15.06
CA ASN A 113 -42.39 29.34 -16.32
C ASN A 113 -42.36 28.16 -17.31
N GLY A 114 -43.10 27.09 -17.07
CA GLY A 114 -43.01 25.85 -17.85
C GLY A 114 -43.28 26.03 -19.35
N LEU A 115 -44.28 26.83 -19.72
CA LEU A 115 -44.60 27.10 -21.12
C LEU A 115 -43.46 27.85 -21.84
N VAL A 116 -42.86 28.85 -21.18
CA VAL A 116 -41.73 29.62 -21.73
C VAL A 116 -40.52 28.72 -21.96
N GLU A 117 -40.23 27.79 -21.05
CA GLU A 117 -39.13 26.84 -21.23
C GLU A 117 -39.39 25.89 -22.40
N VAL A 118 -40.63 25.39 -22.55
CA VAL A 118 -41.02 24.53 -23.68
C VAL A 118 -40.84 25.25 -25.02
N GLU A 119 -41.25 26.52 -25.11
CA GLU A 119 -41.04 27.35 -26.30
C GLU A 119 -39.55 27.55 -26.60
N GLY A 120 -38.73 27.80 -25.58
CA GLY A 120 -37.29 27.96 -25.74
C GLY A 120 -36.59 26.67 -26.18
N VAL A 121 -37.04 25.51 -25.72
CA VAL A 121 -36.57 24.21 -26.23
C VAL A 121 -37.00 24.03 -27.68
N LEU A 122 -38.27 24.31 -27.98
CA LEU A 122 -38.82 24.17 -29.33
C LEU A 122 -38.07 25.06 -30.34
N ALA A 123 -37.86 26.35 -30.04
CA ALA A 123 -37.13 27.27 -30.90
C ALA A 123 -35.73 26.74 -31.26
N ARG A 124 -34.96 26.29 -30.25
CA ARG A 124 -33.61 25.71 -30.45
C ARG A 124 -33.64 24.44 -31.31
N CYS A 125 -34.64 23.59 -31.11
CA CYS A 125 -34.81 22.39 -31.93
C CYS A 125 -35.15 22.76 -33.39
N LEU A 126 -36.08 23.71 -33.61
CA LEU A 126 -36.48 24.17 -34.94
C LEU A 126 -35.31 24.83 -35.69
N GLU A 127 -34.47 25.59 -35.01
CA GLU A 127 -33.25 26.17 -35.59
C GLU A 127 -32.27 25.10 -36.12
N THR A 128 -32.15 23.99 -35.39
CA THR A 128 -31.23 22.89 -35.74
C THR A 128 -31.83 21.95 -36.79
N MET A 129 -33.16 21.79 -36.80
CA MET A 129 -33.89 20.82 -37.64
C MET A 129 -34.59 21.45 -38.85
N ARG A 130 -34.13 22.62 -39.32
CA ARG A 130 -34.65 23.31 -40.52
C ARG A 130 -34.92 22.44 -41.76
N PRO A 131 -34.08 21.44 -42.12
CA PRO A 131 -34.34 20.64 -43.32
C PRO A 131 -35.46 19.60 -43.15
N GLU A 132 -35.98 19.39 -41.95
CA GLU A 132 -36.99 18.36 -41.70
C GLU A 132 -38.40 18.83 -42.13
N PRO A 133 -39.10 18.09 -43.01
CA PRO A 133 -40.41 18.52 -43.53
C PRO A 133 -41.54 18.43 -42.51
N ARG A 134 -41.36 17.66 -41.42
CA ARG A 134 -42.40 17.44 -40.41
C ARG A 134 -41.82 17.18 -39.01
N ILE A 135 -42.32 17.93 -38.02
CA ILE A 135 -41.94 17.74 -36.60
C ILE A 135 -43.19 17.43 -35.77
N VAL A 136 -43.07 16.47 -34.86
CA VAL A 136 -44.15 16.09 -33.93
C VAL A 136 -43.71 16.44 -32.51
N VAL A 137 -44.46 17.32 -31.85
CA VAL A 137 -44.21 17.73 -30.48
C VAL A 137 -45.22 17.05 -29.57
N ARG A 138 -44.76 16.26 -28.60
CA ARG A 138 -45.65 15.62 -27.62
C ARG A 138 -45.44 16.26 -26.26
N LEU A 139 -46.54 16.66 -25.64
CA LEU A 139 -46.57 17.32 -24.34
C LEU A 139 -47.83 16.90 -23.58
N HIS A 140 -47.88 17.24 -22.30
CA HIS A 140 -49.05 17.00 -21.47
C HIS A 140 -50.23 17.86 -21.93
N ASP A 141 -51.45 17.32 -21.85
CA ASP A 141 -52.68 17.94 -22.36
C ASP A 141 -52.89 19.37 -21.87
N SER A 142 -52.49 19.66 -20.62
CA SER A 142 -52.59 21.00 -20.02
C SER A 142 -51.77 22.08 -20.71
N LEU A 143 -50.80 21.71 -21.55
CA LEU A 143 -49.91 22.63 -22.26
C LEU A 143 -50.20 22.68 -23.77
N LEU A 144 -51.08 21.82 -24.30
CA LEU A 144 -51.37 21.73 -25.74
C LEU A 144 -52.00 23.02 -26.28
N ASP A 145 -53.08 23.48 -25.66
CA ASP A 145 -53.78 24.69 -26.13
C ASP A 145 -52.91 25.95 -26.01
N PRO A 146 -52.23 26.22 -24.86
CA PRO A 146 -51.35 27.38 -24.75
C PRO A 146 -50.16 27.36 -25.73
N LEU A 147 -49.61 26.18 -26.02
CA LEU A 147 -48.52 26.05 -26.99
C LEU A 147 -49.03 26.27 -28.41
N ARG A 148 -50.23 25.76 -28.75
CA ARG A 148 -50.84 25.91 -30.07
C ARG A 148 -51.02 27.38 -30.45
N GLU A 149 -51.41 28.22 -29.50
CA GLU A 149 -51.57 29.67 -29.70
C GLU A 149 -50.25 30.38 -30.03
N ARG A 150 -49.12 29.85 -29.54
CA ARG A 150 -47.79 30.48 -29.67
C ARG A 150 -46.89 29.79 -30.70
N LEU A 151 -47.31 28.64 -31.21
CA LEU A 151 -46.53 27.79 -32.10
C LEU A 151 -46.09 28.50 -33.38
N ASP A 152 -47.03 29.21 -34.03
CA ASP A 152 -46.77 29.91 -35.28
C ASP A 152 -45.73 31.03 -35.09
N VAL A 153 -45.77 31.73 -33.95
CA VAL A 153 -44.81 32.77 -33.59
C VAL A 153 -43.41 32.18 -33.38
N VAL A 154 -43.33 31.05 -32.66
CA VAL A 154 -42.05 30.36 -32.40
C VAL A 154 -41.46 29.79 -33.69
N ALA A 155 -42.30 29.18 -34.55
CA ALA A 155 -41.87 28.61 -35.83
C ALA A 155 -41.39 29.69 -36.82
N ALA A 156 -42.12 30.81 -36.92
CA ALA A 156 -41.73 31.94 -37.74
C ALA A 156 -40.41 32.57 -37.25
N GLY A 157 -40.25 32.75 -35.94
CA GLY A 157 -39.03 33.27 -35.33
C GLY A 157 -37.80 32.38 -35.58
N ALA A 158 -37.99 31.05 -35.57
CA ALA A 158 -36.96 30.09 -35.91
C ALA A 158 -36.75 29.91 -37.43
N GLY A 159 -37.59 30.49 -38.28
CA GLY A 159 -37.54 30.32 -39.74
C GLY A 159 -37.72 28.87 -40.19
N PHE A 160 -38.64 28.15 -39.55
CA PHE A 160 -38.99 26.77 -39.89
C PHE A 160 -40.17 26.74 -40.85
N GLU A 161 -39.98 26.15 -42.04
CA GLU A 161 -40.99 26.11 -43.11
C GLU A 161 -41.74 24.77 -43.20
N GLY A 162 -41.37 23.80 -42.35
CA GLY A 162 -42.01 22.48 -42.28
C GLY A 162 -43.33 22.47 -41.51
N ARG A 163 -44.02 21.33 -41.51
CA ARG A 163 -45.29 21.16 -40.77
C ARG A 163 -45.04 20.71 -39.33
N ILE A 164 -45.51 21.47 -38.35
CA ILE A 164 -45.50 21.08 -36.94
C ILE A 164 -46.84 20.44 -36.57
N VAL A 165 -46.78 19.30 -35.89
CA VAL A 165 -47.94 18.58 -35.36
C VAL A 165 -47.78 18.46 -33.86
N ILE A 166 -48.82 18.82 -33.12
CA ILE A 166 -48.92 18.74 -31.66
C ILE A 166 -50.01 17.74 -31.27
#